data_AF-A0A180GN47-F1
#
_entry.id   AF-A0A180GN47-F1
#
_cell.length_a   1.000
_cell.length_b   1.000
_cell.length_c   1.000
_cell.angle_alpha   90.00
_cell.angle_beta   90.00
_cell.angle_gamma   90.00
#
_symmetry.space_group_name_H-M   'P 1'
#
loop_
_entity.id
_entity.type
_entity.pdbx_description
1 polymer ?
#
loop_
_entity_poly.entity_id
_entity_poly.type
_entity_poly.pdbx_seq_one_letter_code
_entity_poly.pdbx_strand_id
1 'polypeptide(L)'
;MSESSSTVQANEEVKNDAEAKGPQEQVHEIDKFLLPSCRQQLKELIELLDVALTGTDPNPKLPEALKLVKELGPTLLQLHSAATVLAPPTTSMSQISSSTDQNDGDLKEFRLNYRSSGVTSLIGGPLRDLILEIFQFILTKRYAYNDSDSAYQRFQIISVSRQVFSKIDQLIAMPTRSDEGVLKIDWESSHKQMGDCLAKLNQRVDESVDGPSEGVFRSRVVELSQKAIPLVQLARVFFKNLVYDSLFTFDGELSSAELDELRRSSKAITFYLANITDSLLRFHRNEQVGYTNTVPACAEHVKTGMTEALGTFRALAKPKNSNPTITSEEAFSELSSLMKSQFFPTCDALWAAAQKFAADYPAAR
;
A
#
# COMPACT_ATOMS: atom_id res chain seq x y z
N MET A 1 -4.62 -16.74 46.48
CA MET A 1 -3.25 -16.36 46.10
C MET A 1 -3.38 -15.56 44.83
N SER A 2 -3.28 -14.25 44.97
CA SER A 2 -3.45 -13.27 43.91
C SER A 2 -2.06 -12.94 43.38
N GLU A 3 -1.77 -13.27 42.13
CA GLU A 3 -0.57 -12.79 41.46
C GLU A 3 -0.97 -11.62 40.56
N SER A 4 -0.56 -10.44 41.04
CA SER A 4 -0.61 -9.17 40.35
C SER A 4 0.26 -9.22 39.10
N SER A 5 -0.36 -9.11 37.93
CA SER A 5 0.36 -8.87 36.67
C SER A 5 0.71 -7.38 36.59
N SER A 6 1.92 -7.05 37.01
CA SER A 6 2.55 -5.74 36.82
C SER A 6 3.50 -5.87 35.64
N THR A 7 3.24 -5.17 34.53
CA THR A 7 4.27 -4.99 33.49
C THR A 7 4.15 -3.61 32.85
N VAL A 8 5.00 -2.71 33.37
CA VAL A 8 5.84 -1.72 32.66
C VAL A 8 5.11 -0.80 31.65
N GLN A 9 4.55 0.31 32.16
CA GLN A 9 4.56 1.57 31.41
C GLN A 9 6.02 2.06 31.37
N ALA A 10 6.65 2.03 30.20
CA ALA A 10 7.87 2.78 29.99
C ALA A 10 7.51 4.27 30.15
N ASN A 11 8.23 4.99 31.01
CA ASN A 11 8.12 6.44 31.10
C ASN A 11 8.51 7.03 29.73
N GLU A 12 7.53 7.40 28.91
CA GLU A 12 7.75 8.26 27.75
C GLU A 12 8.18 9.64 28.30
N GLU A 13 9.46 9.99 28.16
CA GLU A 13 9.94 11.35 28.46
C GLU A 13 9.39 12.31 27.40
N VAL A 14 8.78 13.41 27.86
CA VAL A 14 8.32 14.51 27.02
C VAL A 14 9.55 15.11 26.31
N LYS A 15 9.57 15.08 24.97
CA LYS A 15 10.68 15.61 24.17
C LYS A 15 10.92 17.09 24.45
N ASN A 16 12.17 17.46 24.70
CA ASN A 16 12.57 18.86 24.89
C ASN A 16 12.69 19.61 23.54
N ASP A 17 12.53 20.93 23.54
CA ASP A 17 12.58 21.81 22.34
C ASP A 17 13.83 21.64 21.46
N ALA A 18 14.96 21.19 22.02
CA ALA A 18 16.19 20.94 21.27
C ALA A 18 16.15 19.65 20.46
N GLU A 19 15.44 18.62 20.93
CA GLU A 19 15.27 17.33 20.25
C GLU A 19 14.23 17.41 19.12
N ALA A 20 13.29 18.36 19.21
CA ALA A 20 12.29 18.64 18.19
C ALA A 20 12.85 19.34 16.93
N LYS A 21 13.95 20.12 17.06
CA LYS A 21 14.52 20.89 15.94
C LYS A 21 15.03 20.04 14.78
N GLY A 22 15.71 18.92 15.08
CA GLY A 22 16.27 18.03 14.05
C GLY A 22 15.19 17.44 13.14
N PRO A 23 14.16 16.76 13.68
CA PRO A 23 13.05 16.22 12.90
C PRO A 23 12.26 17.30 12.13
N GLN A 24 12.04 18.49 12.71
CA GLN A 24 11.36 19.59 12.01
C GLN A 24 12.13 20.06 10.77
N GLU A 25 13.43 20.25 10.90
CA GLU A 25 14.30 20.65 9.79
C GLU A 25 14.28 19.60 8.68
N GLN A 26 14.34 18.32 9.02
CA GLN A 26 14.30 17.21 8.05
C GLN A 26 12.93 17.09 7.36
N VAL A 27 11.83 17.25 8.09
CA VAL A 27 10.48 17.31 7.49
C VAL A 27 10.40 18.46 6.48
N HIS A 28 10.84 19.65 6.87
CA HIS A 28 10.87 20.81 5.99
C HIS A 28 11.76 20.58 4.77
N GLU A 29 12.93 19.97 4.95
CA GLU A 29 13.87 19.65 3.88
C GLU A 29 13.26 18.71 2.83
N ILE A 30 12.63 17.63 3.28
CA ILE A 30 11.93 16.66 2.42
C ILE A 30 10.79 17.33 1.66
N ASP A 31 9.90 18.02 2.37
CA ASP A 31 8.62 18.48 1.83
C ASP A 31 8.77 19.71 0.93
N LYS A 32 9.72 20.62 1.23
CA LYS A 32 9.87 21.89 0.51
C LYS A 32 10.97 21.89 -0.55
N PHE A 33 11.97 21.01 -0.43
CA PHE A 33 13.11 21.04 -1.34
C PHE A 33 13.35 19.70 -2.04
N LEU A 34 13.53 18.60 -1.31
CA LEU A 34 14.00 17.35 -1.90
C LEU A 34 12.94 16.67 -2.78
N LEU A 35 11.69 16.53 -2.30
CA LEU A 35 10.61 15.95 -3.10
C LEU A 35 10.27 16.81 -4.34
N PRO A 36 10.08 18.14 -4.23
CA PRO A 36 9.89 19.00 -5.39
C PRO A 36 11.06 18.95 -6.38
N SER A 37 12.30 18.97 -5.91
CA SER A 37 13.50 18.88 -6.75
C SER A 37 13.54 17.55 -7.52
N CYS A 38 13.38 16.43 -6.82
CA CYS A 38 13.33 15.11 -7.42
C CYS A 38 12.26 15.02 -8.51
N ARG A 39 11.05 15.53 -8.23
CA ARG A 39 9.95 15.59 -9.19
C ARG A 39 10.33 16.37 -10.44
N GLN A 40 10.92 17.55 -10.27
CA GLN A 40 11.28 18.44 -11.38
C GLN A 40 12.41 17.83 -12.22
N GLN A 41 13.45 17.30 -11.59
CA GLN A 41 14.55 16.61 -12.27
C GLN A 41 14.06 15.40 -13.07
N LEU A 42 13.13 14.60 -12.54
CA LEU A 42 12.56 13.47 -13.28
C LEU A 42 11.71 13.92 -14.48
N LYS A 43 10.92 14.99 -14.31
CA LYS A 43 10.14 15.57 -15.39
C LYS A 43 11.04 16.07 -16.52
N GLU A 44 12.05 16.85 -16.18
CA GLU A 44 13.04 17.36 -17.13
C GLU A 44 13.79 16.22 -17.83
N LEU A 45 14.16 15.15 -17.11
CA LEU A 45 14.83 14.00 -17.71
C LEU A 45 13.96 13.33 -18.78
N ILE A 46 12.67 13.12 -18.49
CA ILE A 46 11.72 12.52 -19.42
C ILE A 46 11.52 13.41 -20.66
N GLU A 47 11.46 14.73 -20.47
CA GLU A 47 11.36 15.71 -21.55
C GLU A 47 12.63 15.73 -22.42
N LEU A 48 13.82 15.71 -21.81
CA LEU A 48 15.10 15.70 -22.51
C LEU A 48 15.32 14.40 -23.30
N LEU A 49 14.79 13.27 -22.83
CA LEU A 49 14.81 12.00 -23.57
C LEU A 49 13.74 11.93 -24.66
N ASP A 50 12.92 12.99 -24.82
CA ASP A 50 11.82 13.10 -25.78
C ASP A 50 10.90 11.88 -25.74
N VAL A 51 10.60 11.36 -24.53
CA VAL A 51 9.88 10.08 -24.35
C VAL A 51 8.50 10.15 -24.99
N ALA A 52 7.80 11.27 -24.84
CA ALA A 52 6.44 11.47 -25.34
C ALA A 52 6.34 11.79 -26.84
N LEU A 53 7.47 11.95 -27.54
CA LEU A 53 7.57 12.33 -28.95
C LEU A 53 6.78 13.60 -29.28
N THR A 54 7.47 14.75 -29.19
CA THR A 54 6.88 16.04 -29.57
C THR A 54 6.80 16.25 -31.10
N GLY A 55 7.41 15.36 -31.90
CA GLY A 55 7.39 15.36 -33.36
C GLY A 55 7.33 13.95 -33.96
N THR A 56 7.57 13.83 -35.26
CA THR A 56 7.58 12.55 -35.98
C THR A 56 8.81 11.69 -35.69
N ASP A 57 9.94 12.35 -35.45
CA ASP A 57 11.24 11.72 -35.21
C ASP A 57 11.74 12.04 -33.79
N PRO A 58 12.32 11.06 -33.08
CA PRO A 58 12.88 11.30 -31.75
C PRO A 58 14.04 12.30 -31.78
N ASN A 59 14.05 13.26 -30.86
CA ASN A 59 15.13 14.24 -30.72
C ASN A 59 15.65 14.37 -29.28
N PRO A 60 16.30 13.33 -28.73
CA PRO A 60 16.77 13.35 -27.34
C PRO A 60 18.03 14.20 -27.16
N LYS A 61 18.04 14.98 -26.08
CA LYS A 61 19.13 15.85 -25.64
C LYS A 61 20.00 15.13 -24.61
N LEU A 62 20.79 14.17 -25.10
CA LEU A 62 21.58 13.25 -24.26
C LEU A 62 22.64 13.94 -23.38
N PRO A 63 23.40 14.96 -23.85
CA PRO A 63 24.36 15.65 -23.00
C PRO A 63 23.72 16.33 -21.78
N GLU A 64 22.58 16.98 -21.98
CA GLU A 64 21.78 17.62 -20.95
C GLU A 64 21.18 16.58 -19.99
N ALA A 65 20.62 15.50 -20.54
CA ALA A 65 20.09 14.39 -19.75
C ALA A 65 21.18 13.77 -18.84
N LEU A 66 22.40 13.60 -19.35
CA LEU A 66 23.53 13.09 -18.58
C LEU A 66 23.90 14.03 -17.41
N LYS A 67 23.87 15.34 -17.63
CA LYS A 67 24.10 16.31 -16.54
C LYS A 67 23.04 16.15 -15.45
N LEU A 68 21.78 16.04 -15.85
CA LEU A 68 20.66 15.93 -14.92
C LEU A 68 20.68 14.62 -14.11
N VAL A 69 21.05 13.49 -14.73
CA VAL A 69 21.21 12.21 -14.01
C VAL A 69 22.30 12.29 -12.94
N LYS A 70 23.39 13.05 -13.19
CA LYS A 70 24.44 13.28 -12.18
C LYS A 70 23.95 14.08 -10.99
N GLU A 71 22.97 14.96 -11.18
CA GLU A 71 22.36 15.77 -10.12
C GLU A 71 21.25 15.00 -9.37
N LEU A 72 20.53 14.11 -10.07
CA LEU A 72 19.47 13.29 -9.49
C LEU A 72 20.01 12.33 -8.42
N GLY A 73 21.15 11.66 -8.66
CA GLY A 73 21.76 10.72 -7.71
C GLY A 73 21.95 11.31 -6.29
N PRO A 74 22.66 12.44 -6.15
CA PRO A 74 22.77 13.16 -4.88
C PRO A 74 21.42 13.52 -4.24
N THR A 75 20.44 14.00 -5.01
CA THR A 75 19.10 14.31 -4.49
C THR A 75 18.42 13.07 -3.90
N LEU A 76 18.53 11.90 -4.54
CA LEU A 76 17.96 10.66 -4.02
C LEU A 76 18.68 10.16 -2.76
N LEU A 77 20.00 10.33 -2.68
CA LEU A 77 20.77 10.02 -1.47
C LEU A 77 20.37 10.92 -0.29
N GLN A 78 20.20 12.22 -0.54
CA GLN A 78 19.72 13.16 0.47
C GLN A 78 18.30 12.81 0.92
N LEU A 79 17.39 12.51 -0.02
CA LEU A 79 16.02 12.10 0.28
C LEU A 79 16.01 10.84 1.18
N HIS A 80 16.82 9.83 0.85
CA HIS A 80 16.94 8.61 1.65
C HIS A 80 17.52 8.89 3.05
N SER A 81 18.59 9.68 3.12
CA SER A 81 19.25 10.05 4.38
C SER A 81 18.28 10.80 5.30
N ALA A 82 17.58 11.81 4.77
CA ALA A 82 16.61 12.59 5.53
C ALA A 82 15.47 11.72 6.07
N ALA A 83 14.94 10.80 5.24
CA ALA A 83 13.91 9.87 5.69
C ALA A 83 14.38 8.93 6.80
N THR A 84 15.65 8.50 6.74
CA THR A 84 16.25 7.63 7.76
C THR A 84 16.44 8.39 9.08
N VAL A 85 16.69 9.70 9.05
CA VAL A 85 16.75 10.52 10.28
C VAL A 85 15.36 10.67 10.92
N LEU A 86 14.29 10.80 10.12
CA LEU A 86 12.92 10.95 10.65
C LEU A 86 12.41 9.72 11.39
N ALA A 87 12.76 8.53 10.90
CA ALA A 87 12.43 7.26 11.53
C ALA A 87 13.68 6.38 11.44
N PRO A 88 14.60 6.49 12.40
CA PRO A 88 15.78 5.64 12.44
C PRO A 88 15.34 4.18 12.36
N PRO A 89 16.02 3.31 11.61
CA PRO A 89 15.73 1.88 11.60
C PRO A 89 16.04 1.34 13.00
N THR A 90 15.05 1.40 13.89
CA THR A 90 15.14 0.84 15.22
C THR A 90 15.01 -0.66 15.12
N THR A 91 15.93 -1.35 15.77
CA THR A 91 16.20 -2.78 15.59
C THR A 91 15.20 -3.71 16.29
N SER A 92 13.97 -3.26 16.58
CA SER A 92 12.97 -4.13 17.21
C SER A 92 11.61 -4.06 16.52
N MET A 93 11.11 -5.23 16.14
CA MET A 93 9.71 -5.47 15.75
C MET A 93 8.72 -5.24 16.93
N SER A 94 9.14 -4.58 18.01
CA SER A 94 8.42 -4.49 19.28
C SER A 94 8.28 -3.08 19.82
N GLN A 95 8.69 -2.03 19.10
CA GLN A 95 8.44 -0.68 19.57
C GLN A 95 6.95 -0.36 19.39
N ILE A 96 6.28 -0.20 20.52
CA ILE A 96 4.92 0.31 20.61
C ILE A 96 5.03 1.79 20.23
N SER A 97 4.29 2.23 19.21
CA SER A 97 4.26 3.65 18.83
C SER A 97 3.82 4.49 20.04
N SER A 98 4.24 5.76 20.10
CA SER A 98 3.92 6.60 21.25
C SER A 98 2.42 6.66 21.54
N SER A 99 2.11 6.56 22.84
CA SER A 99 0.75 6.68 23.36
C SER A 99 0.45 8.08 23.92
N THR A 100 1.44 8.99 23.90
CA THR A 100 1.36 10.32 24.54
C THR A 100 1.65 11.50 23.60
N ASP A 101 1.79 11.25 22.29
CA ASP A 101 2.13 12.25 21.27
C ASP A 101 0.92 12.86 20.54
N GLN A 102 -0.28 12.84 21.15
CA GLN A 102 -1.52 13.34 20.55
C GLN A 102 -1.40 14.78 20.05
N ASN A 103 -0.61 15.59 20.78
CA ASN A 103 -0.48 17.04 20.60
C ASN A 103 0.80 17.46 19.85
N ASP A 104 1.59 16.51 19.35
CA ASP A 104 2.89 16.79 18.71
C ASP A 104 2.76 17.34 17.28
N GLY A 105 1.52 17.51 16.79
CA GLY A 105 1.24 18.07 15.46
C GLY A 105 1.96 17.29 14.36
N ASP A 106 2.78 17.98 13.55
CA ASP A 106 3.55 17.37 12.47
C ASP A 106 4.70 16.46 12.92
N LEU A 107 5.07 16.53 14.20
CA LEU A 107 6.11 15.69 14.81
C LEU A 107 5.58 14.41 15.45
N LYS A 108 4.26 14.22 15.44
CA LYS A 108 3.62 12.98 15.84
C LYS A 108 4.31 11.79 15.15
N GLU A 109 4.67 10.77 15.92
CA GLU A 109 5.50 9.66 15.46
C GLU A 109 4.89 8.96 14.24
N PHE A 110 3.58 8.77 14.24
CA PHE A 110 2.79 8.23 13.13
C PHE A 110 3.06 9.00 11.83
N ARG A 111 3.09 10.33 11.87
CA ARG A 111 3.34 11.18 10.70
C ARG A 111 4.78 11.06 10.22
N LEU A 112 5.74 11.07 11.14
CA LEU A 112 7.16 10.90 10.82
C LEU A 112 7.42 9.53 10.18
N ASN A 113 6.88 8.46 10.79
CA ASN A 113 6.95 7.08 10.29
C ASN A 113 6.27 6.94 8.93
N TYR A 114 5.09 7.56 8.74
CA TYR A 114 4.40 7.58 7.45
C TYR A 114 5.25 8.24 6.36
N ARG A 115 5.84 9.40 6.66
CA ARG A 115 6.69 10.15 5.73
C ARG A 115 7.94 9.35 5.37
N SER A 116 8.65 8.84 6.36
CA SER A 116 9.85 8.02 6.15
C SER A 116 9.56 6.76 5.33
N SER A 117 8.50 6.02 5.70
CA SER A 117 8.04 4.84 4.95
C SER A 117 7.63 5.20 3.52
N GLY A 118 6.97 6.36 3.34
CA GLY A 118 6.53 6.86 2.05
C GLY A 118 7.69 7.17 1.11
N VAL A 119 8.73 7.86 1.61
CA VAL A 119 9.97 8.11 0.87
C VAL A 119 10.70 6.81 0.55
N THR A 120 10.85 5.92 1.54
CA THR A 120 11.52 4.63 1.34
C THR A 120 10.81 3.78 0.31
N SER A 121 9.47 3.73 0.36
CA SER A 121 8.63 3.03 -0.63
C SER A 121 8.72 3.66 -2.02
N LEU A 122 8.76 5.00 -2.12
CA LEU A 122 8.96 5.70 -3.39
C LEU A 122 10.29 5.29 -4.03
N ILE A 123 11.40 5.38 -3.28
CA ILE A 123 12.75 5.06 -3.76
C ILE A 123 12.86 3.58 -4.14
N GLY A 124 12.41 2.68 -3.26
CA GLY A 124 12.56 1.23 -3.44
C GLY A 124 11.62 0.60 -4.48
N GLY A 125 10.50 1.26 -4.79
CA GLY A 125 9.48 0.77 -5.72
C GLY A 125 9.45 1.56 -7.03
N PRO A 126 8.44 2.41 -7.24
CA PRO A 126 8.15 2.99 -8.56
C PRO A 126 9.29 3.87 -9.10
N LEU A 127 10.07 4.53 -8.25
CA LEU A 127 11.21 5.31 -8.71
C LEU A 127 12.35 4.42 -9.24
N ARG A 128 12.67 3.35 -8.51
CA ARG A 128 13.63 2.33 -8.97
C ARG A 128 13.18 1.75 -10.30
N ASP A 129 11.90 1.41 -10.44
CA ASP A 129 11.36 0.85 -11.68
C ASP A 129 11.45 1.86 -12.84
N LEU A 130 11.14 3.14 -12.60
CA LEU A 130 11.30 4.20 -13.61
C LEU A 130 12.76 4.35 -14.07
N ILE A 131 13.71 4.36 -13.13
CA ILE A 131 15.14 4.47 -13.44
C ILE A 131 15.58 3.27 -14.27
N LEU A 132 15.12 2.06 -13.94
CA LEU A 132 15.43 0.85 -14.71
C LEU A 132 14.87 0.92 -16.13
N GLU A 133 13.63 1.39 -16.30
CA GLU A 133 13.02 1.56 -17.63
C GLU A 133 13.78 2.59 -18.49
N ILE A 134 14.13 3.74 -17.90
CA ILE A 134 14.94 4.77 -18.57
C ILE A 134 16.32 4.22 -18.92
N PHE A 135 16.95 3.49 -18.02
CA PHE A 135 18.26 2.88 -18.24
C PHE A 135 18.23 1.89 -19.40
N GLN A 136 17.23 1.00 -19.43
CA GLN A 136 17.04 0.06 -20.54
C GLN A 136 16.80 0.79 -21.87
N PHE A 137 16.01 1.86 -21.85
CA PHE A 137 15.70 2.66 -23.03
C PHE A 137 16.94 3.33 -23.62
N ILE A 138 17.87 3.77 -22.76
CA ILE A 138 19.17 4.31 -23.16
C ILE A 138 20.11 3.22 -23.66
N LEU A 139 20.27 2.13 -22.92
CA LEU A 139 21.18 1.04 -23.29
C LEU A 139 20.85 0.41 -24.64
N THR A 140 19.55 0.20 -24.90
CA THR A 140 19.06 -0.38 -26.15
C THR A 140 18.99 0.63 -27.29
N LYS A 141 19.32 1.90 -27.02
CA LYS A 141 19.21 3.03 -27.96
C LYS A 141 17.81 3.23 -28.54
N ARG A 142 16.77 2.74 -27.87
CA ARG A 142 15.37 2.91 -28.30
C ARG A 142 14.90 4.37 -28.30
N TYR A 143 15.64 5.26 -27.64
CA TYR A 143 15.44 6.70 -27.78
C TYR A 143 15.59 7.23 -29.20
N ALA A 144 16.33 6.54 -30.08
CA ALA A 144 16.61 7.00 -31.44
C ALA A 144 15.61 6.48 -32.48
N TYR A 145 14.69 5.61 -32.09
CA TYR A 145 13.77 4.94 -33.00
C TYR A 145 12.31 5.23 -32.65
N ASN A 146 11.44 5.07 -33.65
CA ASN A 146 9.98 5.20 -33.55
C ASN A 146 9.28 3.94 -34.08
N ASP A 147 9.83 2.77 -33.76
CA ASP A 147 9.23 1.47 -34.04
C ASP A 147 8.30 1.02 -32.90
N SER A 148 7.63 -0.12 -33.09
CA SER A 148 6.68 -0.68 -32.12
C SER A 148 7.31 -0.94 -30.75
N ASP A 149 8.56 -1.42 -30.74
CA ASP A 149 9.30 -1.74 -29.52
C ASP A 149 9.64 -0.49 -28.73
N SER A 150 10.08 0.56 -29.43
CA SER A 150 10.39 1.87 -28.86
C SER A 150 9.12 2.56 -28.36
N ALA A 151 8.02 2.47 -29.11
CA ALA A 151 6.71 2.96 -28.68
C ALA A 151 6.22 2.25 -27.41
N TYR A 152 6.38 0.92 -27.33
CA TYR A 152 6.04 0.15 -26.14
C TYR A 152 6.86 0.59 -24.92
N GLN A 153 8.18 0.74 -25.07
CA GLN A 153 9.02 1.16 -23.96
C GLN A 153 8.74 2.61 -23.51
N ARG A 154 8.47 3.53 -24.45
CA ARG A 154 8.02 4.90 -24.14
C ARG A 154 6.72 4.88 -23.33
N PHE A 155 5.76 4.04 -23.73
CA PHE A 155 4.52 3.86 -22.98
C PHE A 155 4.79 3.37 -21.55
N GLN A 156 5.70 2.42 -21.35
CA GLN A 156 6.07 1.97 -20.00
C GLN A 156 6.68 3.11 -19.17
N ILE A 157 7.65 3.86 -19.71
CA ILE A 157 8.26 5.00 -19.01
C ILE A 157 7.19 6.04 -18.62
N ILE A 158 6.27 6.38 -19.53
CA ILE A 158 5.18 7.32 -19.25
C ILE A 158 4.23 6.77 -18.19
N SER A 159 3.91 5.49 -18.24
CA SER A 159 3.03 4.83 -17.27
C SER A 159 3.63 4.85 -15.86
N VAL A 160 4.90 4.46 -15.73
CA VAL A 160 5.60 4.43 -14.45
C VAL A 160 5.87 5.85 -13.94
N SER A 161 6.20 6.81 -14.81
CA SER A 161 6.43 8.20 -14.39
C SER A 161 5.19 8.85 -13.79
N ARG A 162 4.00 8.57 -14.31
CA ARG A 162 2.74 9.01 -13.69
C ARG A 162 2.57 8.48 -12.27
N GLN A 163 2.96 7.23 -12.02
CA GLN A 163 2.90 6.65 -10.67
C GLN A 163 3.89 7.33 -9.73
N VAL A 164 5.11 7.56 -10.19
CA VAL A 164 6.16 8.28 -9.42
C VAL A 164 5.68 9.70 -9.08
N PHE A 165 5.20 10.47 -10.07
CA PHE A 165 4.73 11.83 -9.83
C PHE A 165 3.52 11.88 -8.90
N SER A 166 2.55 10.99 -9.09
CA SER A 166 1.42 10.89 -8.17
C SER A 166 1.86 10.59 -6.74
N LYS A 167 2.87 9.73 -6.54
CA LYS A 167 3.37 9.39 -5.21
C LYS A 167 4.13 10.56 -4.58
N ILE A 168 4.95 11.27 -5.35
CA ILE A 168 5.62 12.49 -4.88
C ILE A 168 4.60 13.55 -4.49
N ASP A 169 3.57 13.79 -5.32
CA ASP A 169 2.53 14.77 -5.06
C ASP A 169 1.73 14.43 -3.79
N GLN A 170 1.45 13.14 -3.55
CA GLN A 170 0.84 12.68 -2.30
C GLN A 170 1.71 12.96 -1.08
N LEU A 171 3.02 12.73 -1.16
CA LEU A 171 3.95 13.00 -0.06
C LEU A 171 4.07 14.50 0.23
N ILE A 172 4.15 15.34 -0.81
CA ILE A 172 4.20 16.80 -0.68
C ILE A 172 2.91 17.36 -0.05
N ALA A 173 1.75 16.77 -0.37
CA ALA A 173 0.46 17.19 0.17
C ALA A 173 0.23 16.74 1.62
N MET A 174 1.03 15.79 2.13
CA MET A 174 0.83 15.16 3.44
C MET A 174 0.76 16.15 4.62
N PRO A 175 1.59 17.20 4.73
CA PRO A 175 1.55 18.14 5.86
C PRO A 175 0.19 18.85 6.02
N THR A 176 -0.55 19.01 4.93
CA THR A 176 -1.85 19.69 4.94
C THR A 176 -3.00 18.79 5.38
N ARG A 177 -2.74 17.49 5.60
CA ARG A 177 -3.78 16.51 5.91
C ARG A 177 -3.90 16.31 7.42
N SER A 178 -5.13 16.02 7.86
CA SER A 178 -5.38 15.44 9.18
C SER A 178 -4.87 14.01 9.27
N ASP A 179 -4.78 13.44 10.47
CA ASP A 179 -4.39 12.03 10.66
C ASP A 179 -5.36 11.08 9.93
N GLU A 180 -6.66 11.38 9.98
CA GLU A 180 -7.67 10.71 9.15
C GLU A 180 -7.38 10.86 7.65
N GLY A 181 -6.97 12.05 7.21
CA GLY A 181 -6.59 12.30 5.82
C GLY A 181 -5.39 11.48 5.35
N VAL A 182 -4.47 11.12 6.26
CA VAL A 182 -3.35 10.20 6.00
C VAL A 182 -3.85 8.76 5.91
N LEU A 183 -4.70 8.32 6.84
CA LEU A 183 -5.32 6.98 6.81
C LEU A 183 -6.12 6.75 5.52
N LYS A 184 -6.86 7.76 5.06
CA LYS A 184 -7.61 7.69 3.80
C LYS A 184 -6.73 7.46 2.58
N ILE A 185 -5.49 7.95 2.54
CA ILE A 185 -4.55 7.62 1.44
C ILE A 185 -4.29 6.11 1.41
N ASP A 186 -4.03 5.52 2.57
CA ASP A 186 -3.76 4.09 2.67
C ASP A 186 -5.00 3.27 2.31
N TRP A 187 -6.20 3.69 2.75
CA TRP A 187 -7.45 3.01 2.38
C TRP A 187 -7.82 3.19 0.91
N GLU A 188 -7.56 4.34 0.29
CA GLU A 188 -7.72 4.56 -1.15
C GLU A 188 -6.80 3.62 -1.95
N SER A 189 -5.54 3.51 -1.50
CA SER A 189 -4.58 2.56 -2.08
C SER A 189 -5.06 1.12 -1.93
N SER A 190 -5.57 0.75 -0.75
CA SER A 190 -6.16 -0.56 -0.49
C SER A 190 -7.37 -0.84 -1.40
N HIS A 191 -8.28 0.12 -1.54
CA HIS A 191 -9.43 0.01 -2.45
C HIS A 191 -8.98 -0.23 -3.90
N LYS A 192 -7.97 0.50 -4.38
CA LYS A 192 -7.42 0.32 -5.73
C LYS A 192 -6.77 -1.06 -5.88
N GLN A 193 -5.94 -1.47 -4.93
CA GLN A 193 -5.28 -2.78 -4.95
C GLN A 193 -6.28 -3.93 -5.00
N MET A 194 -7.38 -3.86 -4.23
CA MET A 194 -8.44 -4.86 -4.32
C MET A 194 -9.13 -4.84 -5.69
N GLY A 195 -9.28 -3.67 -6.32
CA GLY A 195 -9.72 -3.55 -7.72
C GLY A 195 -8.80 -4.30 -8.70
N ASP A 196 -7.49 -4.14 -8.55
CA ASP A 196 -6.50 -4.83 -9.38
C ASP A 196 -6.51 -6.35 -9.15
N CYS A 197 -6.64 -6.79 -7.89
CA CYS A 197 -6.81 -8.21 -7.56
C CYS A 197 -8.06 -8.80 -8.23
N LEU A 198 -9.19 -8.09 -8.21
CA LEU A 198 -10.41 -8.53 -8.88
C LEU A 198 -10.25 -8.65 -10.38
N ALA A 199 -9.62 -7.67 -11.03
CA ALA A 199 -9.37 -7.72 -12.46
C ALA A 199 -8.55 -8.97 -12.84
N LYS A 200 -7.49 -9.26 -12.08
CA LYS A 200 -6.66 -10.47 -12.28
C LYS A 200 -7.43 -11.77 -12.07
N LEU A 201 -8.23 -11.87 -11.01
CA LEU A 201 -9.01 -13.07 -10.71
C LEU A 201 -10.09 -13.30 -11.77
N ASN A 202 -10.84 -12.26 -12.15
CA ASN A 202 -11.88 -12.36 -13.18
C ASN A 202 -11.30 -12.76 -14.53
N GLN A 203 -10.26 -12.07 -14.98
CA GLN A 203 -9.56 -12.41 -16.23
C GLN A 203 -9.17 -13.89 -16.24
N ARG A 204 -8.64 -14.41 -15.13
CA ARG A 204 -8.21 -15.81 -15.04
C ARG A 204 -9.38 -16.79 -15.09
N VAL A 205 -10.50 -16.46 -14.45
CA VAL A 205 -11.71 -17.28 -14.50
C VAL A 205 -12.28 -17.29 -15.92
N ASP A 206 -12.33 -16.14 -16.59
CA ASP A 206 -12.84 -16.03 -17.96
C ASP A 206 -11.96 -16.82 -18.95
N GLU A 207 -10.64 -16.70 -18.86
CA GLU A 207 -9.68 -17.47 -19.68
C GLU A 207 -9.84 -18.99 -19.53
N SER A 208 -10.39 -19.46 -18.40
CA SER A 208 -10.60 -20.89 -18.15
C SER A 208 -11.89 -21.45 -18.75
N VAL A 209 -12.84 -20.58 -19.14
CA VAL A 209 -14.11 -20.98 -19.78
C VAL A 209 -13.89 -21.27 -21.28
N ASP A 210 -12.96 -20.56 -21.92
CA ASP A 210 -12.72 -20.63 -23.37
C ASP A 210 -11.58 -21.59 -23.78
N GLY A 211 -10.85 -22.16 -22.81
CA GLY A 211 -9.72 -23.08 -23.05
C GLY A 211 -10.14 -24.56 -23.06
N PRO A 212 -9.37 -25.47 -23.72
CA PRO A 212 -9.55 -26.91 -23.54
C PRO A 212 -9.41 -27.25 -22.05
N SER A 213 -10.18 -28.22 -21.56
CA SER A 213 -10.24 -28.61 -20.14
C SER A 213 -8.89 -29.10 -19.62
N GLU A 214 -8.05 -28.18 -19.16
CA GLU A 214 -6.70 -28.43 -18.67
C GLU A 214 -6.74 -29.01 -17.24
N GLY A 215 -6.90 -30.33 -17.10
CA GLY A 215 -6.57 -31.08 -15.87
C GLY A 215 -7.41 -30.79 -14.60
N VAL A 216 -7.51 -31.79 -13.72
CA VAL A 216 -8.29 -31.70 -12.47
C VAL A 216 -7.74 -30.63 -11.51
N PHE A 217 -6.40 -30.45 -11.48
CA PHE A 217 -5.75 -29.46 -10.62
C PHE A 217 -6.14 -28.02 -10.98
N ARG A 218 -6.07 -27.62 -12.26
CA ARG A 218 -6.40 -26.24 -12.66
C ARG A 218 -7.88 -25.94 -12.46
N SER A 219 -8.76 -26.91 -12.73
CA SER A 219 -10.19 -26.79 -12.43
C SER A 219 -10.46 -26.46 -10.95
N ARG A 220 -9.72 -27.10 -10.03
CA ARG A 220 -9.80 -26.77 -8.59
C ARG A 220 -9.25 -25.39 -8.25
N VAL A 221 -8.17 -24.95 -8.89
CA VAL A 221 -7.63 -23.60 -8.70
C VAL A 221 -8.61 -22.53 -9.22
N VAL A 222 -9.30 -22.79 -10.32
CA VAL A 222 -10.37 -21.92 -10.84
C VAL A 222 -11.53 -21.85 -9.85
N GLU A 223 -11.96 -22.99 -9.29
CA GLU A 223 -13.00 -23.01 -8.25
C GLU A 223 -12.61 -22.18 -7.02
N LEU A 224 -11.36 -22.28 -6.56
CA LEU A 224 -10.84 -21.45 -5.47
C LEU A 224 -10.82 -19.96 -5.84
N SER A 225 -10.44 -19.63 -7.09
CA SER A 225 -10.44 -18.26 -7.59
C SER A 225 -11.85 -17.67 -7.61
N GLN A 226 -12.84 -18.45 -8.05
CA GLN A 226 -14.26 -18.07 -8.00
C GLN A 226 -14.73 -17.81 -6.56
N LYS A 227 -14.28 -18.60 -5.58
CA LYS A 227 -14.60 -18.38 -4.16
C LYS A 227 -13.87 -17.18 -3.56
N ALA A 228 -12.69 -16.83 -4.07
CA ALA A 228 -11.93 -15.66 -3.61
C ALA A 228 -12.51 -14.34 -4.12
N ILE A 229 -13.13 -14.31 -5.30
CA ILE A 229 -13.69 -13.09 -5.91
C ILE A 229 -14.65 -12.35 -4.95
N PRO A 230 -15.71 -12.97 -4.40
CA PRO A 230 -16.62 -12.29 -3.48
C PRO A 230 -15.92 -11.74 -2.24
N LEU A 231 -14.91 -12.43 -1.72
CA LEU A 231 -14.15 -11.98 -0.56
C LEU A 231 -13.37 -10.68 -0.85
N VAL A 232 -12.68 -10.64 -1.99
CA VAL A 232 -11.95 -9.44 -2.44
C VAL A 232 -12.92 -8.30 -2.76
N GLN A 233 -14.10 -8.60 -3.33
CA GLN A 233 -15.16 -7.60 -3.56
C GLN A 233 -15.64 -6.97 -2.25
N LEU A 234 -15.91 -7.78 -1.22
CA LEU A 234 -16.36 -7.29 0.08
C LEU A 234 -15.28 -6.44 0.77
N ALA A 235 -14.00 -6.85 0.71
CA ALA A 235 -12.90 -6.03 1.20
C ALA A 235 -12.80 -4.69 0.44
N ARG A 236 -12.98 -4.71 -0.88
CA ARG A 236 -13.00 -3.48 -1.69
C ARG A 236 -14.13 -2.55 -1.25
N VAL A 237 -15.34 -3.08 -1.04
CA VAL A 237 -16.49 -2.30 -0.54
C VAL A 237 -16.18 -1.72 0.85
N PHE A 238 -15.58 -2.51 1.73
CA PHE A 238 -15.14 -2.04 3.04
C PHE A 238 -14.24 -0.79 2.90
N PHE A 239 -13.14 -0.86 2.15
CA PHE A 239 -12.25 0.29 1.95
C PHE A 239 -12.92 1.47 1.24
N LYS A 240 -13.81 1.22 0.27
CA LYS A 240 -14.61 2.27 -0.36
C LYS A 240 -15.44 3.03 0.69
N ASN A 241 -16.09 2.30 1.60
CA ASN A 241 -16.91 2.90 2.64
C ASN A 241 -16.07 3.69 3.66
N LEU A 242 -14.84 3.26 3.96
CA LEU A 242 -13.92 4.03 4.81
C LEU A 242 -13.48 5.36 4.19
N VAL A 243 -13.37 5.42 2.85
CA VAL A 243 -12.88 6.60 2.14
C VAL A 243 -14.01 7.58 1.80
N TYR A 244 -15.06 7.09 1.14
CA TYR A 244 -16.05 7.93 0.45
C TYR A 244 -17.37 8.04 1.23
N ASP A 245 -17.81 6.93 1.81
CA ASP A 245 -19.13 6.79 2.42
C ASP A 245 -19.04 6.70 3.96
N SER A 246 -18.02 7.35 4.56
CA SER A 246 -17.77 7.22 6.00
C SER A 246 -18.85 7.95 6.81
N LEU A 247 -19.61 7.18 7.59
CA LEU A 247 -20.57 7.68 8.59
C LEU A 247 -19.89 8.11 9.89
N PHE A 248 -18.58 7.87 9.99
CA PHE A 248 -17.77 8.19 11.13
C PHE A 248 -16.62 9.14 10.75
N THR A 249 -16.07 9.74 11.79
CA THR A 249 -14.84 10.54 11.83
C THR A 249 -14.00 10.05 12.99
N PHE A 250 -12.71 10.36 13.00
CA PHE A 250 -11.87 10.13 14.17
C PHE A 250 -11.74 11.39 15.00
N ASP A 251 -11.40 11.22 16.27
CA ASP A 251 -10.94 12.33 17.08
C ASP A 251 -9.64 12.91 16.48
N GLY A 252 -9.48 14.23 16.57
CA GLY A 252 -8.21 14.89 16.21
C GLY A 252 -7.07 14.52 17.16
N GLU A 253 -7.39 13.97 18.33
CA GLU A 253 -6.46 13.65 19.41
C GLU A 253 -6.07 12.16 19.47
N LEU A 254 -6.16 11.40 18.37
CA LEU A 254 -5.63 10.03 18.38
C LEU A 254 -4.10 10.01 18.55
N SER A 255 -3.61 9.13 19.40
CA SER A 255 -2.17 8.86 19.57
C SER A 255 -1.60 8.12 18.36
N SER A 256 -0.27 8.16 18.20
CA SER A 256 0.40 7.36 17.18
C SER A 256 0.14 5.87 17.32
N ALA A 257 0.07 5.34 18.55
CA ALA A 257 -0.28 3.94 18.82
C ALA A 257 -1.63 3.54 18.21
N GLU A 258 -2.66 4.36 18.45
CA GLU A 258 -4.01 4.12 17.95
C GLU A 258 -4.10 4.21 16.43
N LEU A 259 -3.41 5.21 15.84
CA LEU A 259 -3.36 5.41 14.40
C LEU A 259 -2.61 4.27 13.68
N ASP A 260 -1.49 3.81 14.24
CA ASP A 260 -0.73 2.70 13.69
C ASP A 260 -1.47 1.36 13.83
N GLU A 261 -2.18 1.14 14.94
CA GLU A 261 -3.05 -0.03 15.10
C GLU A 261 -4.12 -0.09 14.00
N LEU A 262 -4.82 1.02 13.79
CA LEU A 262 -5.86 1.12 12.77
C LEU A 262 -5.29 0.91 11.36
N ARG A 263 -4.11 1.48 11.09
CA ARG A 263 -3.41 1.33 9.82
C ARG A 263 -2.95 -0.11 9.59
N ARG A 264 -2.36 -0.76 10.60
CA ARG A 264 -1.79 -2.11 10.50
C ARG A 264 -2.87 -3.16 10.30
N SER A 265 -3.92 -3.12 11.12
CA SER A 265 -5.08 -4.03 11.00
C SER A 265 -5.76 -3.88 9.63
N SER A 266 -5.95 -2.64 9.15
CA SER A 266 -6.44 -2.36 7.79
C SER A 266 -5.53 -2.92 6.70
N LYS A 267 -4.21 -2.72 6.79
CA LYS A 267 -3.24 -3.19 5.79
C LYS A 267 -3.10 -4.71 5.75
N ALA A 268 -3.24 -5.38 6.90
CA ALA A 268 -3.21 -6.84 6.97
C ALA A 268 -4.23 -7.46 6.02
N ILE A 269 -5.48 -6.95 6.01
CA ILE A 269 -6.55 -7.43 5.13
C ILE A 269 -6.09 -7.41 3.66
N THR A 270 -5.57 -6.28 3.19
CA THR A 270 -5.12 -6.15 1.79
C THR A 270 -3.90 -6.99 1.47
N PHE A 271 -2.94 -7.08 2.39
CA PHE A 271 -1.72 -7.86 2.20
C PHE A 271 -2.05 -9.35 1.99
N TYR A 272 -2.86 -9.92 2.88
CA TYR A 272 -3.20 -11.33 2.80
C TYR A 272 -4.15 -11.66 1.62
N LEU A 273 -5.06 -10.76 1.24
CA LEU A 273 -5.88 -10.94 0.04
C LEU A 273 -5.06 -10.87 -1.27
N ALA A 274 -4.07 -9.98 -1.33
CA ALA A 274 -3.12 -9.93 -2.44
C ALA A 274 -2.31 -11.24 -2.52
N ASN A 275 -1.84 -11.76 -1.39
CA ASN A 275 -1.12 -13.04 -1.34
C ASN A 275 -2.00 -14.23 -1.76
N ILE A 276 -3.29 -14.25 -1.38
CA ILE A 276 -4.24 -15.26 -1.87
C ILE A 276 -4.33 -15.17 -3.39
N THR A 277 -4.54 -13.96 -3.93
CA THR A 277 -4.67 -13.72 -5.37
C THR A 277 -3.42 -14.20 -6.12
N ASP A 278 -2.24 -13.77 -5.69
CA ASP A 278 -0.98 -14.13 -6.33
C ASP A 278 -0.69 -15.63 -6.21
N SER A 279 -1.03 -16.27 -5.10
CA SER A 279 -0.88 -17.72 -4.92
C SER A 279 -1.75 -18.50 -5.89
N LEU A 280 -3.03 -18.11 -6.05
CA LEU A 280 -3.95 -18.76 -6.99
C LEU A 280 -3.48 -18.59 -8.44
N LEU A 281 -3.00 -17.41 -8.82
CA LEU A 281 -2.43 -17.17 -10.14
C LEU A 281 -1.16 -18.02 -10.37
N ARG A 282 -0.31 -18.19 -9.36
CA ARG A 282 0.90 -19.04 -9.44
C ARG A 282 0.55 -20.53 -9.55
N PHE A 283 -0.40 -21.02 -8.74
CA PHE A 283 -0.87 -22.41 -8.84
C PHE A 283 -1.36 -22.69 -10.24
N HIS A 284 -2.16 -21.77 -10.80
CA HIS A 284 -2.65 -21.92 -12.15
C HIS A 284 -1.53 -21.99 -13.20
N ARG A 285 -0.54 -21.09 -13.13
CA ARG A 285 0.51 -21.00 -14.17
C ARG A 285 1.51 -22.15 -14.13
N ASN A 286 1.90 -22.56 -12.93
CA ASN A 286 3.08 -23.41 -12.77
C ASN A 286 2.77 -24.84 -12.30
N GLU A 287 1.49 -25.16 -12.04
CA GLU A 287 1.07 -26.44 -11.40
C GLU A 287 1.88 -26.75 -10.12
N GLN A 288 2.36 -25.71 -9.43
CA GLN A 288 3.25 -25.88 -8.29
C GLN A 288 2.47 -26.21 -7.02
N VAL A 289 2.64 -27.45 -6.56
CA VAL A 289 2.02 -28.00 -5.35
C VAL A 289 2.74 -27.59 -4.05
N GLY A 290 3.97 -27.05 -4.15
CA GLY A 290 4.82 -26.77 -2.98
C GLY A 290 4.30 -25.72 -1.98
N TYR A 291 3.25 -24.97 -2.33
CA TYR A 291 2.75 -23.84 -1.53
C TYR A 291 1.24 -23.87 -1.29
N THR A 292 0.58 -25.02 -1.40
CA THR A 292 -0.89 -25.13 -1.27
C THR A 292 -1.42 -24.67 0.10
N ASN A 293 -0.58 -24.71 1.14
CA ASN A 293 -0.91 -24.20 2.49
C ASN A 293 -0.91 -22.67 2.63
N THR A 294 -0.43 -21.93 1.63
CA THR A 294 -0.39 -20.47 1.69
C THR A 294 -1.79 -19.84 1.69
N VAL A 295 -2.72 -20.37 0.87
CA VAL A 295 -4.07 -19.81 0.77
C VAL A 295 -4.88 -19.99 2.07
N PRO A 296 -4.92 -21.18 2.71
CA PRO A 296 -5.55 -21.33 4.03
C PRO A 296 -5.00 -20.40 5.10
N ALA A 297 -3.66 -20.31 5.23
CA ALA A 297 -3.04 -19.44 6.22
C ALA A 297 -3.37 -17.97 5.97
N CYS A 298 -3.32 -17.52 4.71
CA CYS A 298 -3.70 -16.15 4.38
C CYS A 298 -5.18 -15.88 4.66
N ALA A 299 -6.09 -16.81 4.37
CA ALA A 299 -7.52 -16.63 4.64
C ALA A 299 -7.81 -16.48 6.15
N GLU A 300 -7.12 -17.23 7.00
CA GLU A 300 -7.19 -17.07 8.45
C GLU A 300 -6.70 -15.68 8.88
N HIS A 301 -5.56 -15.23 8.35
CA HIS A 301 -5.06 -13.90 8.65
C HIS A 301 -5.94 -12.75 8.13
N VAL A 302 -6.62 -12.92 6.99
CA VAL A 302 -7.63 -11.97 6.51
C VAL A 302 -8.77 -11.84 7.52
N LYS A 303 -9.25 -12.96 8.06
CA LYS A 303 -10.31 -12.99 9.08
C LYS A 303 -9.88 -12.31 10.37
N THR A 304 -8.68 -12.61 10.86
CA THR A 304 -8.09 -11.96 12.04
C THR A 304 -7.95 -10.45 11.82
N GLY A 305 -7.32 -10.03 10.72
CA GLY A 305 -7.12 -8.61 10.42
C GLY A 305 -8.44 -7.83 10.28
N MET A 306 -9.48 -8.43 9.70
CA MET A 306 -10.81 -7.80 9.63
C MET A 306 -11.45 -7.67 11.03
N THR A 307 -11.29 -8.68 11.88
CA THR A 307 -11.81 -8.66 13.26
C THR A 307 -11.13 -7.57 14.08
N GLU A 308 -9.81 -7.50 14.01
CA GLU A 308 -9.00 -6.48 14.66
C GLU A 308 -9.37 -5.08 14.17
N ALA A 309 -9.43 -4.89 12.85
CA ALA A 309 -9.81 -3.62 12.25
C ALA A 309 -11.17 -3.16 12.77
N LEU A 310 -12.21 -4.00 12.70
CA LEU A 310 -13.54 -3.67 13.21
C LEU A 310 -13.54 -3.38 14.72
N GLY A 311 -12.73 -4.10 15.51
CA GLY A 311 -12.56 -3.83 16.94
C GLY A 311 -11.98 -2.43 17.19
N THR A 312 -10.92 -2.08 16.47
CA THR A 312 -10.27 -0.77 16.55
C THR A 312 -11.20 0.35 16.05
N PHE A 313 -11.91 0.16 14.93
CA PHE A 313 -12.92 1.11 14.46
C PHE A 313 -14.00 1.31 15.52
N ARG A 314 -14.50 0.24 16.16
CA ARG A 314 -15.51 0.38 17.21
C ARG A 314 -15.03 1.21 18.40
N ALA A 315 -13.77 1.04 18.78
CA ALA A 315 -13.19 1.77 19.91
C ALA A 315 -12.95 3.25 19.60
N LEU A 316 -12.55 3.58 18.38
CA LEU A 316 -12.02 4.91 18.03
C LEU A 316 -12.97 5.78 17.20
N ALA A 317 -13.92 5.19 16.47
CA ALA A 317 -14.79 5.91 15.55
C ALA A 317 -15.88 6.69 16.30
N LYS A 318 -16.10 7.95 15.88
CA LYS A 318 -17.19 8.81 16.34
C LYS A 318 -18.16 9.10 15.19
N PRO A 319 -19.46 9.34 15.44
CA PRO A 319 -20.41 9.71 14.40
C PRO A 319 -19.96 11.00 13.73
N LYS A 320 -20.14 11.08 12.41
CA LYS A 320 -19.93 12.32 11.70
C LYS A 320 -21.02 13.32 12.10
N ASN A 321 -20.64 14.49 12.60
CA ASN A 321 -21.52 15.56 13.12
C ASN A 321 -22.63 16.05 12.16
N SER A 322 -22.66 15.57 10.92
CA SER A 322 -23.65 15.93 9.90
C SER A 322 -25.06 15.41 10.20
N ASN A 323 -25.23 14.44 11.11
CA ASN A 323 -26.54 13.98 11.52
C ASN A 323 -26.60 13.68 13.04
N PRO A 324 -27.11 14.60 13.87
CA PRO A 324 -27.11 14.45 15.34
C PRO A 324 -28.02 13.32 15.85
N THR A 325 -28.72 12.60 14.98
CA THR A 325 -29.55 11.45 15.33
C THR A 325 -28.83 10.10 15.26
N ILE A 326 -27.66 10.00 14.62
CA ILE A 326 -26.94 8.73 14.49
C ILE A 326 -25.93 8.59 15.63
N THR A 327 -26.09 7.55 16.44
CA THR A 327 -25.16 7.18 17.52
C THR A 327 -23.90 6.48 16.98
N SER A 328 -22.82 6.44 17.76
CA SER A 328 -21.57 5.75 17.36
C SER A 328 -21.82 4.27 17.08
N GLU A 329 -22.72 3.65 17.86
CA GLU A 329 -23.08 2.25 17.71
C GLU A 329 -23.89 2.00 16.44
N GLU A 330 -24.76 2.92 16.02
CA GLU A 330 -25.50 2.79 14.76
C GLU A 330 -24.58 2.92 13.54
N ALA A 331 -23.68 3.91 13.54
CA ALA A 331 -22.69 4.08 12.47
C ALA A 331 -21.75 2.86 12.36
N PHE A 332 -21.31 2.31 13.49
CA PHE A 332 -20.52 1.09 13.51
C PHE A 332 -21.33 -0.15 13.12
N SER A 333 -22.60 -0.24 13.54
CA SER A 333 -23.49 -1.34 13.21
C SER A 333 -23.63 -1.48 11.70
N GLU A 334 -23.81 -0.37 10.98
CA GLU A 334 -23.90 -0.38 9.52
C GLU A 334 -22.63 -0.95 8.86
N LEU A 335 -21.45 -0.42 9.21
CA LEU A 335 -20.16 -0.91 8.70
C LEU A 335 -19.94 -2.39 9.02
N SER A 336 -20.24 -2.80 10.26
CA SER A 336 -20.00 -4.17 10.74
C SER A 336 -21.03 -5.17 10.23
N SER A 337 -22.25 -4.74 9.87
CA SER A 337 -23.34 -5.62 9.45
C SER A 337 -23.01 -6.39 8.17
N LEU A 338 -22.45 -5.69 7.17
CA LEU A 338 -22.02 -6.30 5.91
C LEU A 338 -20.88 -7.30 6.14
N MET A 339 -19.92 -6.94 7.00
CA MET A 339 -18.78 -7.81 7.30
C MET A 339 -19.22 -9.08 8.06
N LYS A 340 -20.10 -8.92 9.06
CA LYS A 340 -20.69 -10.03 9.83
C LYS A 340 -21.52 -10.98 8.97
N SER A 341 -22.39 -10.43 8.14
CA SER A 341 -23.35 -11.23 7.37
C SER A 341 -22.76 -11.87 6.11
N GLN A 342 -21.74 -11.25 5.49
CA GLN A 342 -21.22 -11.71 4.19
C GLN A 342 -19.72 -11.99 4.20
N PHE A 343 -18.90 -11.11 4.76
CA PHE A 343 -17.44 -11.25 4.68
C PHE A 343 -16.93 -12.48 5.43
N PHE A 344 -17.28 -12.64 6.70
CA PHE A 344 -16.80 -13.78 7.49
C PHE A 344 -17.28 -15.13 6.95
N PRO A 345 -18.56 -15.32 6.58
CA PRO A 345 -19.00 -16.57 5.95
C PRO A 345 -18.28 -16.86 4.63
N THR A 346 -18.03 -15.83 3.80
CA THR A 346 -17.29 -15.99 2.55
C THR A 346 -15.83 -16.40 2.81
N CYS A 347 -15.19 -15.79 3.82
CA CYS A 347 -13.84 -16.13 4.22
C CYS A 347 -13.74 -17.57 4.74
N ASP A 348 -14.71 -18.00 5.56
CA ASP A 348 -14.77 -19.37 6.09
C ASP A 348 -14.99 -20.41 4.98
N ALA A 349 -15.84 -20.09 4.00
CA ALA A 349 -16.07 -20.93 2.83
C ALA A 349 -14.81 -21.07 1.96
N LEU A 350 -14.07 -19.97 1.74
CA LEU A 350 -12.79 -20.01 1.02
C LEU A 350 -11.75 -20.81 1.79
N TRP A 351 -11.61 -20.59 3.09
CA TRP A 351 -10.67 -21.29 3.95
C TRP A 351 -10.92 -22.80 3.92
N ALA A 352 -12.17 -23.24 4.10
CA ALA A 352 -12.53 -24.66 4.05
C ALA A 352 -12.22 -25.30 2.70
N ALA A 353 -12.52 -24.60 1.60
CA ALA A 353 -12.20 -25.06 0.24
C ALA A 353 -10.68 -25.16 0.02
N ALA A 354 -9.92 -24.17 0.51
CA ALA A 354 -8.48 -24.13 0.39
C ALA A 354 -7.79 -25.22 1.22
N GLN A 355 -8.32 -25.54 2.42
CA GLN A 355 -7.82 -26.65 3.22
C GLN A 355 -8.01 -28.00 2.52
N LYS A 356 -9.19 -28.21 1.94
CA LYS A 356 -9.47 -29.41 1.15
C LYS A 356 -8.51 -29.52 -0.04
N PHE A 357 -8.31 -28.42 -0.76
CA PHE A 357 -7.36 -28.37 -1.86
C PHE A 357 -5.92 -28.69 -1.42
N ALA A 358 -5.47 -28.15 -0.29
CA ALA A 358 -4.13 -28.46 0.24
C ALA A 358 -3.99 -29.92 0.69
N ALA A 359 -5.06 -30.54 1.20
CA ALA A 359 -5.07 -31.96 1.54
C ALA A 359 -5.03 -32.86 0.30
N ASP A 360 -5.74 -32.50 -0.76
CA ASP A 360 -5.76 -33.22 -2.04
C ASP A 360 -4.42 -33.09 -2.79
N TYR A 361 -3.69 -31.99 -2.56
CA TYR A 361 -2.41 -31.67 -3.21
C TYR A 361 -1.37 -31.22 -2.16
N PRO A 362 -0.82 -32.16 -1.39
CA PRO A 362 0.15 -31.84 -0.34
C PRO A 362 1.47 -31.39 -0.94
N ALA A 363 2.06 -30.33 -0.38
CA ALA A 363 3.40 -29.89 -0.75
C ALA A 363 4.41 -31.05 -0.62
N ALA A 364 5.21 -31.27 -1.66
CA ALA A 364 6.30 -32.23 -1.60
C ALA A 364 7.26 -31.82 -0.46
N ARG A 365 7.53 -32.76 0.44
CA ARG A 365 8.40 -32.55 1.61
C ARG A 365 9.85 -32.32 1.23
#